data_AF-A0A924YJM4-F1
#
_entry.id   AF-A0A924YJM4-F1
#
_cell.length_a   1.000
_cell.length_b   1.000
_cell.length_c   1.000
_cell.angle_alpha   90.00
_cell.angle_beta   90.00
_cell.angle_gamma   90.00
#
_symmetry.space_group_name_H-M   'P 1'
#
loop_
_entity.id
_entity.type
_entity.pdbx_description
1 polymer ?
#
loop_
_entity_poly.entity_id
_entity_poly.type
_entity_poly.pdbx_seq_one_letter_code
_entity_poly.pdbx_strand_id
1 'polypeptide(L)'
;SAPLRGVERVGLAYQQCREVLHITRRLSGSSEPRPTAYFHDLGYLHALYHAGQESIGSNPYVDGLRLLLEEQGADLFRTLEAYLDAGASGVQTAEALHIHRSTLNYRLQRIVEIFTPSNVELSDPITRTNLQVAIKLLRLFEVE
;
A
#
# COMPACT_ATOMS: atom_id res chain seq x y z
N SER A 1 -16.86 15.14 5.85
CA SER A 1 -17.50 14.83 7.14
C SER A 1 -18.83 15.58 7.24
N ALA A 2 -19.93 14.95 7.66
CA ALA A 2 -21.20 15.65 7.90
C ALA A 2 -21.09 16.57 9.15
N PRO A 3 -21.85 17.68 9.23
CA PRO A 3 -21.73 18.62 10.34
C PRO A 3 -22.30 18.03 11.65
N LEU A 4 -21.44 17.88 12.66
CA LEU A 4 -21.79 17.37 13.99
C LEU A 4 -21.75 18.52 15.02
N ARG A 5 -22.83 18.71 15.80
CA ARG A 5 -22.96 19.79 16.82
C ARG A 5 -22.55 19.32 18.22
N GLY A 6 -21.72 20.10 18.94
CA GLY A 6 -21.32 19.91 20.35
C GLY A 6 -19.80 20.01 20.57
N VAL A 7 -19.35 20.57 21.71
CA VAL A 7 -17.91 20.87 21.98
C VAL A 7 -17.03 19.61 21.97
N GLU A 8 -17.48 18.50 22.56
CA GLU A 8 -16.76 17.22 22.49
C GLU A 8 -16.71 16.64 21.06
N ARG A 9 -17.74 16.90 20.26
CA ARG A 9 -17.81 16.42 18.87
C ARG A 9 -16.93 17.22 17.91
N VAL A 10 -16.60 18.46 18.25
CA VAL A 10 -15.56 19.24 17.53
C VAL A 10 -14.19 18.59 17.71
N GLY A 11 -13.86 18.14 18.92
CA GLY A 11 -12.61 17.43 19.19
C GLY A 11 -12.50 16.13 18.38
N LEU A 12 -13.55 15.32 18.37
CA LEU A 12 -13.59 14.08 17.58
C LEU A 12 -13.48 14.34 16.07
N ALA A 13 -14.26 15.28 15.54
CA ALA A 13 -14.22 15.62 14.11
C ALA A 13 -12.84 16.15 13.69
N TYR A 14 -12.19 16.93 14.55
CA TYR A 14 -10.83 17.41 14.32
C TYR A 14 -9.81 16.26 14.27
N GLN A 15 -9.87 15.30 15.20
CA GLN A 15 -8.97 14.13 15.16
C GLN A 15 -9.20 13.29 13.91
N GLN A 16 -10.46 13.00 13.55
CA GLN A 16 -10.78 12.26 12.33
C GLN A 16 -10.24 12.95 11.07
N CYS A 17 -10.38 14.27 10.96
CA CYS A 17 -9.81 15.02 9.84
C CYS A 17 -8.28 14.94 9.82
N ARG A 18 -7.61 15.02 10.98
CA ARG A 18 -6.15 14.88 11.06
C ARG A 18 -5.67 13.51 10.61
N GLU A 19 -6.35 12.44 11.05
CA GLU A 19 -6.00 11.08 10.66
C GLU A 19 -6.21 10.84 9.17
N VAL A 20 -7.34 11.28 8.62
CA VAL A 20 -7.59 11.24 7.17
C VAL A 20 -6.46 11.93 6.42
N LEU A 21 -6.17 13.18 6.77
CA LEU A 21 -5.12 13.96 6.10
C LEU A 21 -3.74 13.29 6.19
N HIS A 22 -3.40 12.73 7.33
CA HIS A 22 -2.13 12.05 7.53
C HIS A 22 -2.03 10.77 6.68
N ILE A 23 -3.00 9.86 6.84
CA ILE A 23 -3.04 8.57 6.14
C ILE A 23 -3.08 8.79 4.63
N THR A 24 -3.95 9.69 4.15
CA THR A 24 -4.08 9.93 2.70
C THR A 24 -2.83 10.56 2.12
N ARG A 25 -2.12 11.43 2.86
CA ARG A 25 -0.88 12.04 2.38
C ARG A 25 0.25 11.02 2.26
N ARG A 26 0.33 10.05 3.18
CA ARG A 26 1.34 8.98 3.14
C ARG A 26 1.06 7.94 2.06
N LEU A 27 -0.22 7.68 1.76
CA LEU A 27 -0.63 6.64 0.80
C LEU A 27 -0.88 7.16 -0.61
N SER A 28 -1.22 8.43 -0.77
CA SER A 28 -1.25 9.06 -2.09
C SER A 28 0.19 9.41 -2.42
N GLY A 29 0.88 8.55 -3.16
CA GLY A 29 2.18 8.91 -3.73
C GLY A 29 2.09 10.19 -4.57
N SER A 30 3.18 10.57 -5.24
CA SER A 30 3.32 11.81 -6.02
C SER A 30 2.36 11.97 -7.23
N SER A 31 1.35 11.13 -7.40
CA SER A 31 0.35 11.20 -8.47
C SER A 31 -1.04 11.57 -7.93
N GLU A 32 -1.46 12.78 -8.31
CA GLU A 32 -2.78 13.41 -8.20
C GLU A 32 -3.43 13.46 -6.79
N PRO A 33 -3.72 14.66 -6.25
CA PRO A 33 -4.44 14.78 -4.99
C PRO A 33 -5.85 14.18 -5.11
N ARG A 34 -6.16 13.16 -4.30
CA ARG A 34 -7.55 12.67 -4.19
C ARG A 34 -8.45 13.85 -3.81
N PRO A 35 -9.45 14.21 -4.64
CA PRO A 35 -10.15 15.48 -4.52
C PRO A 35 -10.98 15.59 -3.24
N THR A 36 -11.31 14.46 -2.59
CA THR A 36 -11.87 14.42 -1.24
C THR A 36 -11.69 13.02 -0.67
N ALA A 37 -11.22 12.89 0.58
CA ALA A 37 -11.19 11.62 1.30
C ALA A 37 -12.07 11.73 2.55
N TYR A 38 -12.91 10.72 2.80
CA TYR A 38 -13.73 10.67 4.01
C TYR A 38 -13.15 9.67 5.01
N PHE A 39 -13.37 9.94 6.30
CA PHE A 39 -12.90 9.06 7.37
C PHE A 39 -13.41 7.61 7.22
N HIS A 40 -14.67 7.44 6.78
CA HIS A 40 -15.22 6.10 6.55
C HIS A 40 -14.60 5.36 5.37
N ASP A 41 -13.97 6.07 4.43
CA ASP A 41 -13.29 5.45 3.28
C ASP A 41 -11.92 4.87 3.65
N LEU A 42 -11.39 5.20 4.83
CA LEU A 42 -10.09 4.68 5.26
C LEU A 42 -10.11 3.15 5.45
N GLY A 43 -11.27 2.59 5.83
CA GLY A 43 -11.42 1.14 6.01
C GLY A 43 -10.31 0.54 6.89
N TYR A 44 -9.63 -0.50 6.38
CA TYR A 44 -8.54 -1.17 7.10
C TYR A 44 -7.30 -0.28 7.31
N LEU A 45 -7.12 0.78 6.52
CA LEU A 45 -5.97 1.69 6.64
C LEU A 45 -6.00 2.45 7.97
N HIS A 46 -7.20 2.77 8.47
CA HIS A 46 -7.35 3.35 9.80
C HIS A 46 -6.87 2.38 10.89
N ALA A 47 -7.22 1.09 10.78
CA ALA A 47 -6.74 0.07 11.72
C ALA A 47 -5.21 -0.10 11.66
N LEU A 48 -4.63 -0.11 10.45
CA LEU A 48 -3.18 -0.19 10.29
C LEU A 48 -2.44 1.02 10.86
N TYR A 49 -2.99 2.22 10.69
CA TYR A 49 -2.41 3.44 11.26
C TYR A 49 -2.36 3.38 12.80
N HIS A 50 -3.44 2.90 13.43
CA HIS A 50 -3.49 2.75 14.89
C HIS A 50 -2.72 1.53 15.42
N ALA A 51 -2.40 0.55 14.56
CA ALA A 51 -1.50 -0.55 14.91
C ALA A 51 -0.04 -0.11 15.01
N GLY A 52 0.29 1.13 14.60
CA GLY A 52 1.57 1.77 14.82
C GLY A 52 2.73 1.20 14.00
N GLN A 53 3.88 1.89 14.07
CA GLN A 53 5.09 1.52 13.32
C GLN A 53 5.67 0.18 13.79
N GLU A 54 5.44 -0.22 15.04
CA GLU A 54 5.86 -1.51 15.59
C GLU A 54 5.31 -2.71 14.82
N SER A 55 4.16 -2.54 14.14
CA SER A 55 3.57 -3.58 13.30
C SER A 55 4.42 -3.93 12.07
N ILE A 56 5.38 -3.07 11.69
CA ILE A 56 6.35 -3.37 10.63
C ILE A 56 7.32 -4.46 11.06
N GLY A 57 7.86 -4.36 12.28
CA GLY A 57 8.92 -5.26 12.76
C GLY A 57 8.46 -6.71 12.94
N SER A 58 7.16 -6.95 13.06
CA SER A 58 6.57 -8.29 13.18
C SER A 58 6.03 -8.84 11.87
N ASN A 59 6.03 -8.07 10.78
CA ASN A 59 5.45 -8.48 9.50
C ASN A 59 6.50 -9.24 8.65
N PRO A 60 6.28 -10.53 8.34
CA PRO A 60 7.29 -11.38 7.69
C PRO A 60 7.60 -11.00 6.24
N TYR A 61 6.78 -10.17 5.61
CA TYR A 61 6.96 -9.78 4.20
C TYR A 61 7.75 -8.48 4.04
N VAL A 62 7.95 -7.73 5.12
CA VAL A 62 8.58 -6.39 5.09
C VAL A 62 10.00 -6.45 4.55
N ASP A 63 10.82 -7.41 4.99
CA ASP A 63 12.21 -7.47 4.57
C ASP A 63 12.35 -7.76 3.07
N GLY A 64 11.52 -8.67 2.54
CA GLY A 64 11.47 -8.91 1.08
C GLY A 64 10.99 -7.68 0.30
N LEU A 65 10.05 -6.90 0.85
CA LEU A 65 9.62 -5.63 0.24
C LEU A 65 10.71 -4.55 0.26
N ARG A 66 11.54 -4.50 1.31
CA ARG A 66 12.71 -3.61 1.37
C ARG A 66 13.75 -3.97 0.31
N LEU A 67 13.98 -5.26 0.08
CA LEU A 67 14.84 -5.70 -1.04
C LEU A 67 14.30 -5.21 -2.39
N LEU A 68 12.98 -5.20 -2.61
CA LEU A 68 12.41 -4.65 -3.84
C LEU A 68 12.68 -3.14 -4.02
N LEU A 69 12.83 -2.38 -2.94
CA LEU A 69 13.17 -0.95 -2.98
C LEU A 69 14.64 -0.72 -3.33
N GLU A 70 15.51 -1.68 -3.03
CA GLU A 70 16.95 -1.61 -3.28
C GLU A 70 17.35 -2.05 -4.70
N GLU A 71 16.49 -2.79 -5.41
CA GLU A 71 16.77 -3.30 -6.75
C GLU A 71 16.95 -2.16 -7.76
N GLN A 72 18.13 -2.11 -8.38
CA GLN A 72 18.46 -1.11 -9.39
C GLN A 72 17.97 -1.55 -10.77
N GLY A 73 17.25 -0.67 -11.48
CA GLY A 73 16.88 -0.83 -12.90
C GLY A 73 15.40 -1.04 -13.19
N ALA A 74 14.59 -1.41 -12.20
CA ALA A 74 13.14 -1.42 -12.31
C ALA A 74 12.50 -1.13 -10.95
N ASP A 75 11.46 -0.31 -10.92
CA ASP A 75 10.69 -0.05 -9.71
C ASP A 75 9.78 -1.26 -9.42
N LEU A 76 10.37 -2.31 -8.85
CA LEU A 76 9.71 -3.58 -8.54
C LEU A 76 8.72 -3.42 -7.39
N PHE A 77 9.03 -2.59 -6.39
CA PHE A 77 8.12 -2.26 -5.31
C PHE A 77 6.82 -1.65 -5.88
N ARG A 78 6.92 -0.61 -6.71
CA ARG A 78 5.74 0.00 -7.36
C ARG A 78 5.04 -0.98 -8.31
N THR A 79 5.79 -1.87 -8.95
CA THR A 79 5.21 -2.89 -9.82
C THR A 79 4.33 -3.86 -9.03
N LEU A 80 4.81 -4.34 -7.88
CA LEU A 80 4.02 -5.20 -6.98
C LEU A 80 2.81 -4.45 -6.41
N GLU A 81 3.00 -3.21 -5.95
CA GLU A 81 1.92 -2.38 -5.43
C GLU A 81 0.81 -2.19 -6.49
N ALA A 82 1.17 -1.78 -7.71
CA ALA A 82 0.21 -1.62 -8.80
C ALA A 82 -0.46 -2.95 -9.19
N TYR A 83 0.28 -4.06 -9.13
CA TYR A 83 -0.28 -5.38 -9.41
C TYR A 83 -1.37 -5.79 -8.42
N LEU A 84 -1.12 -5.56 -7.13
CA LEU A 84 -2.08 -5.89 -6.08
C LEU A 84 -3.26 -4.91 -6.05
N ASP A 85 -3.01 -3.61 -6.25
CA ASP A 85 -4.06 -2.58 -6.36
C ASP A 85 -4.98 -2.84 -7.58
N ALA A 86 -4.45 -3.43 -8.66
CA ALA A 86 -5.21 -3.89 -9.83
C ALA A 86 -5.86 -5.28 -9.64
N GLY A 87 -5.94 -5.80 -8.41
CA GLY A 87 -6.57 -7.08 -8.10
C GLY A 87 -5.85 -8.28 -8.71
N ALA A 88 -4.52 -8.21 -8.85
CA ALA A 88 -3.67 -9.22 -9.50
C ALA A 88 -3.91 -9.38 -11.02
N SER A 89 -4.49 -8.37 -11.66
CA SER A 89 -4.73 -8.34 -13.12
C SER A 89 -3.51 -7.82 -13.88
N GLY A 90 -2.80 -8.69 -14.58
CA GLY A 90 -1.63 -8.29 -15.38
C GLY A 90 -1.95 -7.25 -16.46
N VAL A 91 -3.15 -7.30 -17.06
CA VAL A 91 -3.58 -6.33 -18.09
C VAL A 91 -3.73 -4.95 -17.47
N GLN A 92 -4.53 -4.82 -16.41
CA GLN A 92 -4.76 -3.54 -15.74
C GLN A 92 -3.48 -2.97 -15.12
N THR A 93 -2.60 -3.85 -14.63
CA THR A 93 -1.29 -3.46 -14.09
C THR A 93 -0.39 -2.87 -15.17
N ALA A 94 -0.31 -3.53 -16.33
CA ALA A 94 0.50 -3.05 -17.45
C ALA A 94 0.01 -1.70 -17.98
N GLU A 95 -1.32 -1.53 -18.06
CA GLU A 95 -1.96 -0.26 -18.40
C GLU A 95 -1.65 0.84 -17.38
N ALA A 96 -1.83 0.56 -16.09
CA ALA A 96 -1.58 1.52 -15.01
C ALA A 96 -0.11 1.96 -14.89
N LEU A 97 0.82 1.06 -15.22
CA LEU A 97 2.26 1.35 -15.23
C LEU A 97 2.76 1.88 -16.59
N HIS A 98 1.91 1.93 -17.61
CA HIS A 98 2.28 2.28 -18.99
C HIS A 98 3.46 1.46 -19.53
N ILE A 99 3.46 0.14 -19.28
CA ILE A 99 4.49 -0.79 -19.74
C ILE A 99 3.90 -1.90 -20.59
N HIS A 100 4.75 -2.55 -21.39
CA HIS A 100 4.34 -3.72 -22.15
C HIS A 100 4.17 -4.96 -21.24
N ARG A 101 3.23 -5.85 -21.57
CA ARG A 101 2.97 -7.10 -20.83
C ARG A 101 4.22 -7.96 -20.60
N SER A 102 5.14 -8.01 -21.56
CA SER A 102 6.37 -8.80 -21.42
C SER A 102 7.30 -8.22 -20.35
N THR A 103 7.37 -6.89 -20.27
CA THR A 103 8.12 -6.18 -19.23
C THR A 103 7.49 -6.43 -17.86
N LEU A 104 6.16 -6.39 -17.76
CA LEU A 104 5.47 -6.72 -16.53
C LEU A 104 5.76 -8.16 -16.07
N ASN A 105 5.64 -9.14 -16.97
CA ASN A 105 5.90 -10.55 -16.65
C ASN A 105 7.33 -10.76 -16.13
N TYR A 106 8.32 -10.13 -16.78
CA TYR A 106 9.70 -10.16 -16.31
C TYR A 106 9.84 -9.60 -14.88
N ARG A 107 9.22 -8.46 -14.60
CA ARG A 107 9.25 -7.85 -13.25
C ARG A 107 8.56 -8.72 -12.20
N LEU A 108 7.39 -9.30 -12.51
CA LEU A 108 6.67 -10.19 -11.60
C LEU A 108 7.47 -11.46 -11.31
N GLN A 109 8.14 -12.03 -12.31
CA GLN A 109 9.04 -13.16 -12.11
C GLN A 109 10.20 -12.78 -11.17
N ARG A 110 10.83 -11.62 -11.40
CA ARG A 110 11.91 -11.12 -10.55
C ARG A 110 11.46 -10.87 -9.11
N ILE A 111 10.24 -10.37 -8.91
CA ILE A 111 9.65 -10.19 -7.58
C ILE A 111 9.53 -11.55 -6.87
N VAL A 112 8.99 -12.58 -7.53
CA VAL A 112 8.86 -13.93 -6.95
C VAL A 112 10.23 -14.51 -6.60
N GLU A 113 11.24 -14.31 -7.46
CA GLU A 113 12.62 -14.74 -7.19
C GLU A 113 13.17 -14.16 -5.89
N ILE A 114 12.95 -12.86 -5.64
CA ILE A 114 13.39 -12.18 -4.40
C ILE A 114 12.70 -12.75 -3.18
N PHE A 115 11.42 -13.13 -3.28
CA PHE A 115 10.67 -13.75 -2.20
C PHE A 115 10.83 -15.29 -2.10
N THR A 116 11.68 -15.92 -2.92
CA THR A 116 11.92 -17.38 -2.86
C THR A 116 12.30 -17.89 -1.47
N PRO A 117 13.14 -17.20 -0.66
CA PRO A 117 13.46 -17.65 0.69
C PRO A 117 12.25 -17.77 1.63
N SER A 118 11.17 -17.04 1.33
CA SER A 118 9.92 -17.01 2.10
C SER A 118 8.78 -17.80 1.44
N ASN A 119 9.05 -18.50 0.33
CA ASN A 119 8.08 -19.29 -0.44
C ASN A 119 6.78 -18.55 -0.77
N VAL A 120 6.90 -17.31 -1.24
CA VAL A 120 5.75 -16.45 -1.58
C VAL A 120 5.15 -16.85 -2.91
N GLU A 121 3.84 -17.08 -2.91
CA GLU A 121 3.06 -17.35 -4.12
C GLU A 121 2.06 -16.22 -4.40
N LEU A 122 2.28 -15.44 -5.46
CA LEU A 122 1.36 -14.36 -5.84
C LEU A 122 -0.02 -14.87 -6.32
N SER A 123 -0.15 -16.15 -6.65
CA SER A 123 -1.43 -16.80 -6.95
C SER A 123 -2.29 -17.02 -5.72
N ASP A 124 -1.70 -17.10 -4.52
CA ASP A 124 -2.44 -17.28 -3.26
C ASP A 124 -3.09 -15.97 -2.80
N PRO A 125 -4.43 -15.91 -2.65
CA PRO A 125 -5.13 -14.72 -2.17
C PRO A 125 -4.70 -14.25 -0.78
N ILE A 126 -4.32 -15.18 0.12
CA ILE A 126 -3.90 -14.83 1.47
C ILE A 126 -2.55 -14.12 1.42
N THR A 127 -1.59 -14.69 0.69
CA THR A 127 -0.28 -14.08 0.43
C THR A 127 -0.40 -12.70 -0.20
N ARG A 128 -1.26 -12.53 -1.21
CA ARG A 128 -1.51 -11.20 -1.82
C ARG A 128 -2.05 -10.19 -0.81
N THR A 129 -2.98 -10.61 0.04
CA THR A 129 -3.56 -9.74 1.08
C THR A 129 -2.50 -9.34 2.11
N ASN A 130 -1.67 -10.28 2.55
CA ASN A 130 -0.58 -9.99 3.49
C ASN A 130 0.46 -9.05 2.89
N LEU A 131 0.84 -9.24 1.62
CA LEU A 131 1.73 -8.33 0.89
C LEU A 131 1.11 -6.93 0.76
N GLN A 132 -0.18 -6.85 0.45
CA GLN A 132 -0.90 -5.57 0.37
C GLN A 132 -0.84 -4.83 1.72
N VAL A 133 -1.11 -5.52 2.83
CA VAL A 133 -1.00 -4.94 4.17
C VAL A 133 0.42 -4.47 4.46
N ALA A 134 1.42 -5.30 4.16
CA ALA A 134 2.83 -4.94 4.38
C ALA A 134 3.26 -3.72 3.55
N ILE A 135 2.84 -3.63 2.28
CA ILE A 135 3.07 -2.45 1.43
C ILE A 135 2.44 -1.20 2.03
N LYS A 136 1.17 -1.27 2.49
CA LYS A 136 0.50 -0.10 3.07
C LYS A 136 1.10 0.30 4.41
N LEU A 137 1.59 -0.64 5.22
CA LEU A 137 2.38 -0.33 6.42
C LEU A 137 3.68 0.41 6.07
N LEU A 138 4.42 -0.06 5.08
CA LEU A 138 5.65 0.61 4.62
C LEU A 138 5.35 2.02 4.09
N ARG A 139 4.32 2.20 3.26
CA ARG A 139 3.88 3.53 2.80
C ARG A 139 3.43 4.43 3.96
N LEU A 140 2.81 3.87 5.00
CA LEU A 140 2.37 4.66 6.16
C LEU A 140 3.55 5.16 7.00
N PHE A 141 4.61 4.37 7.20
CA PHE A 141 5.62 4.68 8.21
C PHE A 141 7.09 4.78 7.73
N GLU A 142 7.45 4.21 6.57
CA GLU A 142 8.85 4.18 6.10
C GLU A 142 9.07 4.84 4.72
N VAL A 143 8.19 4.56 3.76
CA VAL A 143 8.36 4.95 2.34
C VAL A 143 7.51 6.18 2.05
N GLU A 144 8.04 7.16 1.31
CA GLU A 144 7.30 8.31 0.78
C GLU A 144 6.65 8.03 -0.58
#